data_AF-A0A820IME5-F1
#
_entry.id   AF-A0A820IME5-F1
#
_cell.length_a   1.000
_cell.length_b   1.000
_cell.length_c   1.000
_cell.angle_alpha   90.00
_cell.angle_beta   90.00
_cell.angle_gamma   90.00
#
_symmetry.space_group_name_H-M   'P 1'
#
loop_
_entity.id
_entity.type
_entity.pdbx_description
1 polymer ?
#
loop_
_entity_poly.entity_id
_entity_poly.type
_entity_poly.pdbx_seq_one_letter_code
_entity_poly.pdbx_strand_id
1 'polypeptide(L)'
;LTVIQPLHNYSTIVKRIDSSHRCPSINELVNETFAQLHVIRRIKYYHLLCQKDSSNLLCFYDDIHICLCYDHQGKRLANCFNFNHQMKFDCFGKNYCEHNGQCFQDSPDCPTRSICACPSCYYGTRCQFTTSEFGLSLDAILAYHIIPDANISRQTSIIKISLSITILFMIFGLINGILSLITFKNESVRQVGCGIYLLGSSITTILTMIMFGLKYFTYLLTQISTPSNQSFLTFQCYSFDFLLRICLNMDQWLNACVAMERAITIIKGAQFDKKKSKELAKKVLIILLILNILT
;
A
#
# COMPACT_ATOMS: atom_id res chain seq x y z
N LEU A 1 -4.06 -3.01 -10.12
CA LEU A 1 -4.89 -4.23 -10.00
C LEU A 1 -6.35 -3.80 -10.09
N THR A 2 -7.13 -4.41 -10.96
CA THR A 2 -8.58 -4.15 -11.10
C THR A 2 -9.35 -5.11 -10.18
N VAL A 3 -10.12 -4.56 -9.24
CA VAL A 3 -10.98 -5.35 -8.36
C VAL A 3 -12.36 -5.41 -9.00
N ILE A 4 -12.80 -6.61 -9.39
CA ILE A 4 -14.14 -6.85 -9.90
C ILE A 4 -15.01 -7.24 -8.69
N GLN A 5 -15.93 -6.38 -8.27
CA GLN A 5 -16.90 -6.70 -7.23
C GLN A 5 -18.23 -7.13 -7.89
N PRO A 6 -18.63 -8.40 -7.80
CA PRO A 6 -20.01 -8.78 -8.08
C PRO A 6 -20.89 -8.44 -6.88
N LEU A 7 -21.95 -7.67 -7.10
CA LEU A 7 -22.94 -7.27 -6.08
C LEU A 7 -23.98 -8.37 -5.78
N HIS A 8 -23.59 -9.65 -5.89
CA HIS A 8 -24.43 -10.78 -5.50
C HIS A 8 -23.59 -11.93 -4.95
N ASN A 9 -24.19 -12.65 -3.99
CA ASN A 9 -23.63 -13.60 -3.03
C ASN A 9 -22.89 -14.83 -3.64
N TYR A 10 -21.86 -14.56 -4.44
CA TYR A 10 -20.88 -15.52 -4.91
C TYR A 10 -19.49 -15.00 -4.60
N SER A 11 -18.60 -15.92 -4.26
CA SER A 11 -17.20 -15.67 -3.89
C SER A 11 -16.58 -14.56 -4.76
N THR A 12 -16.06 -13.52 -4.10
CA THR A 12 -15.26 -12.47 -4.74
C THR A 12 -14.02 -13.10 -5.36
N ILE A 13 -14.04 -13.34 -6.66
CA ILE A 13 -12.87 -13.84 -7.40
C ILE A 13 -11.90 -12.67 -7.59
N VAL A 14 -10.97 -12.52 -6.65
CA VAL A 14 -9.84 -11.60 -6.80
C VAL A 14 -8.80 -12.30 -7.68
N LYS A 15 -8.83 -12.01 -9.00
CA LYS A 15 -7.84 -12.53 -9.94
C LYS A 15 -6.94 -11.41 -10.42
N ARG A 16 -5.62 -11.59 -10.27
CA ARG A 16 -4.64 -10.69 -10.86
C ARG A 16 -4.58 -10.96 -12.36
N ILE A 17 -5.03 -10.00 -13.16
CA ILE A 17 -4.85 -10.03 -14.61
C ILE A 17 -3.37 -9.77 -14.88
N ASP A 18 -2.78 -10.61 -15.70
CA ASP A 18 -1.37 -10.57 -16.08
C ASP A 18 -1.34 -10.60 -17.62
N SER A 19 -0.27 -10.10 -18.21
CA SER A 19 0.01 -10.18 -19.65
C SER A 19 -0.12 -11.59 -20.21
N SER A 20 0.22 -12.62 -19.42
CA SER A 20 0.05 -14.03 -19.75
C SER A 20 -1.41 -14.50 -19.84
N HIS A 21 -2.36 -13.71 -19.32
CA HIS A 21 -3.80 -13.96 -19.44
C HIS A 21 -4.41 -13.34 -20.71
N ARG A 22 -3.61 -12.70 -21.57
CA ARG A 22 -4.06 -12.20 -22.87
C ARG A 22 -4.48 -13.37 -23.76
N CYS A 23 -5.66 -13.29 -24.35
CA CYS A 23 -6.05 -14.20 -25.43
C CYS A 23 -5.32 -13.78 -26.73
N PRO A 24 -4.47 -14.62 -27.32
CA PRO A 24 -3.84 -14.33 -28.62
C PRO A 24 -4.87 -14.37 -29.77
N SER A 25 -4.52 -13.72 -30.87
CA SER A 25 -5.27 -13.86 -32.12
C SER A 25 -4.99 -15.23 -32.73
N ILE A 26 -5.96 -15.82 -33.43
CA ILE A 26 -5.77 -17.08 -34.14
C ILE A 26 -4.61 -17.04 -35.14
N ASN A 27 -4.35 -15.87 -35.74
CA ASN A 27 -3.24 -15.65 -36.67
C ASN A 27 -1.87 -15.81 -36.00
N GLU A 28 -1.79 -15.64 -34.68
CA GLU A 28 -0.57 -15.85 -33.89
C GLU A 28 -0.36 -17.34 -33.55
N LEU A 29 -1.42 -18.16 -33.62
CA LEU A 29 -1.42 -19.57 -33.20
C LEU A 29 -1.28 -20.58 -34.35
N VAL A 30 -1.60 -20.16 -35.58
CA VAL A 30 -1.69 -21.05 -36.74
C VAL A 30 -0.94 -20.50 -37.93
N ASN A 31 -0.52 -21.38 -38.83
CA ASN A 31 0.10 -20.96 -40.09
C ASN A 31 -0.86 -20.12 -40.94
N GLU A 32 -0.31 -19.23 -41.76
CA GLU A 32 -1.08 -18.33 -42.64
C GLU A 32 -2.08 -19.07 -43.53
N THR A 33 -1.73 -20.26 -44.04
CA THR A 33 -2.62 -21.08 -44.86
C THR A 33 -3.87 -21.53 -44.11
N PHE A 34 -3.76 -21.79 -42.80
CA PHE A 34 -4.89 -22.14 -41.96
C PHE A 34 -5.69 -20.89 -41.55
N ALA A 35 -5.00 -19.79 -41.27
CA ALA A 35 -5.63 -18.51 -40.97
C ALA A 35 -6.52 -18.02 -42.12
N GLN A 36 -6.12 -18.25 -43.37
CA GLN A 36 -6.89 -17.87 -44.57
C GLN A 36 -8.07 -18.80 -44.89
N LEU A 37 -8.26 -19.90 -44.18
CA LEU A 37 -9.42 -20.78 -44.40
C LEU A 37 -10.73 -20.06 -44.04
N HIS A 38 -11.81 -20.43 -44.74
CA HIS A 38 -13.14 -19.97 -44.39
C HIS A 38 -13.51 -20.35 -42.94
N VAL A 39 -14.19 -19.44 -42.22
CA VAL A 39 -14.50 -19.57 -40.78
C VAL A 39 -15.11 -20.93 -40.41
N ILE A 40 -16.09 -21.41 -41.20
CA ILE A 40 -16.75 -22.72 -41.00
C ILE A 40 -15.77 -23.90 -41.04
N ARG A 41 -14.70 -23.80 -41.83
CA ARG A 41 -13.64 -24.81 -41.86
C ARG A 41 -12.70 -24.64 -40.67
N ARG A 42 -12.32 -23.40 -40.34
CA ARG A 42 -11.44 -23.09 -39.20
C ARG A 42 -12.03 -23.63 -37.88
N ILE A 43 -13.31 -23.37 -37.61
CA ILE A 43 -13.96 -23.70 -36.32
C ILE A 43 -13.91 -25.20 -35.98
N LYS A 44 -13.90 -26.08 -36.99
CA LYS A 44 -13.81 -27.54 -36.78
C LYS A 44 -12.51 -27.97 -36.11
N TYR A 45 -11.44 -27.19 -36.28
CA TYR A 45 -10.12 -27.51 -35.73
C TYR A 45 -9.79 -26.70 -34.47
N TYR A 46 -10.70 -25.86 -33.96
CA TYR A 46 -10.47 -25.04 -32.77
C TYR A 46 -10.25 -25.88 -31.51
N HIS A 47 -10.92 -27.03 -31.41
CA HIS A 47 -10.65 -27.98 -30.33
C HIS A 47 -9.21 -28.51 -30.36
N LEU A 48 -8.62 -28.70 -31.55
CA LEU A 48 -7.23 -29.16 -31.67
C LEU A 48 -6.24 -28.10 -31.20
N LEU A 49 -6.54 -26.80 -31.36
CA LEU A 49 -5.68 -25.72 -30.85
C LEU A 49 -5.58 -25.81 -29.32
N CYS A 50 -6.70 -26.02 -28.63
CA CYS A 50 -6.71 -26.23 -27.19
C CYS A 50 -6.03 -27.54 -26.74
N GLN A 51 -5.81 -28.52 -27.63
CA GLN A 51 -5.21 -29.83 -27.33
C GLN A 51 -3.73 -29.92 -27.70
N LYS A 52 -3.30 -29.20 -28.72
CA LYS A 52 -1.97 -29.28 -29.33
C LYS A 52 -0.92 -28.53 -28.51
N ASP A 53 -1.34 -27.47 -27.83
CA ASP A 53 -0.43 -26.63 -27.07
C ASP A 53 -0.10 -27.25 -25.71
N SER A 54 1.19 -27.53 -25.52
CA SER A 54 1.84 -27.75 -24.21
C SER A 54 1.85 -26.48 -23.34
N SER A 55 1.36 -25.36 -23.87
CA SER A 55 1.11 -24.13 -23.13
C SER A 55 -0.32 -24.15 -22.59
N ASN A 56 -0.53 -23.63 -21.38
CA ASN A 56 -1.85 -23.54 -20.76
C ASN A 56 -2.73 -22.48 -21.44
N LEU A 57 -3.02 -22.62 -22.74
CA LEU A 57 -3.84 -21.69 -23.52
C LEU A 57 -5.24 -21.61 -22.90
N LEU A 58 -5.56 -20.47 -22.29
CA LEU A 58 -6.85 -20.27 -21.62
C LEU A 58 -7.94 -19.86 -22.62
N CYS A 59 -7.56 -19.07 -23.62
CA CYS A 59 -8.47 -18.48 -24.59
C CYS A 59 -7.71 -18.01 -25.83
N PHE A 60 -8.42 -17.81 -26.93
CA PHE A 60 -7.96 -17.15 -28.15
C PHE A 60 -9.14 -16.52 -28.88
N TYR A 61 -8.90 -15.69 -29.88
CA TYR A 61 -9.98 -15.09 -30.67
C TYR A 61 -9.68 -15.08 -32.17
N ASP A 62 -10.74 -15.11 -32.99
CA ASP A 62 -10.69 -14.90 -34.44
C ASP A 62 -11.37 -13.57 -34.82
N ASP A 63 -11.78 -13.42 -36.08
CA ASP A 63 -12.39 -12.17 -36.56
C ASP A 63 -13.78 -11.88 -35.95
N ILE A 64 -14.51 -12.92 -35.51
CA ILE A 64 -15.89 -12.83 -35.06
C ILE A 64 -16.20 -13.65 -33.79
N HIS A 65 -15.27 -14.46 -33.29
CA HIS A 65 -15.46 -15.31 -32.12
C HIS A 65 -14.36 -15.11 -31.09
N ILE A 66 -14.75 -15.20 -29.82
CA ILE A 66 -13.84 -15.47 -28.72
C ILE A 66 -14.03 -16.91 -28.25
N CYS A 67 -12.93 -17.63 -28.06
CA CYS A 67 -12.91 -19.03 -27.71
C CYS A 67 -12.24 -19.23 -26.34
N LEU A 68 -12.87 -20.02 -25.48
CA LEU A 68 -12.35 -20.43 -24.18
C LEU A 68 -11.96 -21.91 -24.23
N CYS A 69 -10.73 -22.22 -23.82
CA CYS A 69 -10.28 -23.61 -23.68
C CYS A 69 -10.61 -24.11 -22.28
N TYR A 70 -11.37 -25.20 -22.18
CA TYR A 70 -11.76 -25.82 -20.92
C TYR A 70 -11.61 -27.34 -20.99
N ASP A 71 -11.40 -27.97 -19.83
CA ASP A 71 -11.27 -29.41 -19.73
C ASP A 71 -12.64 -30.07 -19.55
N HIS A 72 -12.94 -31.04 -20.41
CA HIS A 72 -14.15 -31.84 -20.34
C HIS A 72 -13.83 -33.31 -20.58
N GLN A 73 -14.11 -34.16 -19.58
CA GLN A 73 -13.89 -35.62 -19.65
C GLN A 73 -12.47 -36.00 -20.12
N GLY A 74 -11.44 -35.31 -19.62
CA GLY A 74 -10.04 -35.57 -19.97
C GLY A 74 -9.62 -35.08 -21.36
N LYS A 75 -10.47 -34.34 -22.08
CA LYS A 75 -10.12 -33.64 -23.32
C LYS A 75 -10.31 -32.14 -23.15
N ARG A 76 -9.32 -31.37 -23.61
CA ARG A 76 -9.43 -29.91 -23.65
C ARG A 76 -10.18 -29.50 -24.91
N LEU A 77 -11.26 -28.74 -24.74
CA LEU A 77 -12.15 -28.32 -25.82
C LEU A 77 -12.23 -26.79 -25.89
N ALA A 78 -12.38 -26.25 -27.09
CA ALA A 78 -12.72 -24.86 -27.31
C ALA A 78 -14.25 -24.65 -27.19
N ASN A 79 -14.68 -23.67 -26.41
CA ASN A 79 -16.03 -23.14 -26.42
C ASN A 79 -16.01 -21.73 -26.98
N CYS A 80 -16.63 -21.53 -28.14
CA CYS A 80 -16.53 -20.29 -28.89
C CYS A 80 -17.87 -19.58 -28.98
N PHE A 81 -17.84 -18.27 -28.79
CA PHE A 81 -19.02 -17.42 -28.81
C PHE A 81 -18.77 -16.24 -29.73
N ASN A 82 -19.81 -15.81 -30.44
CA ASN A 82 -19.72 -14.64 -31.29
C ASN A 82 -19.37 -13.41 -30.44
N PHE A 83 -18.37 -12.65 -30.87
CA PHE A 83 -17.85 -11.51 -30.13
C PHE A 83 -17.53 -10.38 -31.11
N ASN A 84 -18.13 -9.22 -30.87
CA ASN A 84 -17.86 -8.05 -31.67
C ASN A 84 -16.59 -7.34 -31.15
N HIS A 85 -15.46 -7.56 -31.80
CA HIS A 85 -14.18 -6.93 -31.45
C HIS A 85 -14.16 -5.41 -31.62
N GLN A 86 -15.10 -4.84 -32.39
CA GLN A 86 -15.23 -3.39 -32.58
C GLN A 86 -16.14 -2.74 -31.55
N MET A 87 -16.76 -3.53 -30.66
CA MET A 87 -17.64 -3.02 -29.63
C MET A 87 -16.86 -2.15 -28.65
N LYS A 88 -17.18 -0.86 -28.65
CA LYS A 88 -16.66 0.10 -27.67
C LYS A 88 -17.74 0.35 -26.64
N PHE A 89 -17.43 0.06 -25.39
CA PHE A 89 -18.24 0.48 -24.27
C PHE A 89 -17.79 1.88 -23.87
N ASP A 90 -18.66 2.88 -24.03
CA ASP A 90 -18.40 4.26 -23.62
C ASP A 90 -19.33 4.71 -22.47
N CYS A 91 -20.06 3.76 -21.89
CA CYS A 91 -21.02 4.00 -20.82
C CYS A 91 -22.05 5.07 -21.21
N PHE A 92 -22.58 4.98 -22.43
CA PHE A 92 -23.52 5.93 -23.05
C PHE A 92 -22.97 7.36 -23.09
N GLY A 93 -21.66 7.51 -23.29
CA GLY A 93 -20.96 8.79 -23.23
C GLY A 93 -20.88 9.41 -21.84
N LYS A 94 -21.43 8.75 -20.80
CA LYS A 94 -21.33 9.16 -19.40
C LYS A 94 -20.23 8.34 -18.73
N ASN A 95 -18.99 8.61 -19.13
CA ASN A 95 -17.84 7.99 -18.47
C ASN A 95 -17.76 8.50 -17.02
N TYR A 96 -18.27 7.70 -16.07
CA TYR A 96 -18.21 8.00 -14.65
C TYR A 96 -16.86 7.61 -14.03
N CYS A 97 -15.96 7.00 -14.81
CA CYS A 97 -14.58 6.75 -14.43
C CYS A 97 -13.80 8.06 -14.50
N GLU A 98 -13.16 8.41 -13.39
CA GLU A 98 -12.35 9.61 -13.24
C GLU A 98 -10.95 9.39 -13.82
N HIS A 99 -10.19 10.48 -13.97
CA HIS A 99 -8.77 10.45 -14.38
C HIS A 99 -8.48 9.63 -15.66
N ASN A 100 -9.34 9.78 -16.69
CA ASN A 100 -9.24 9.04 -17.96
C ASN A 100 -9.30 7.51 -17.80
N GLY A 101 -10.00 7.00 -16.77
CA GLY A 101 -10.35 5.58 -16.68
C GLY A 101 -11.19 5.12 -17.85
N GLN A 102 -10.89 3.93 -18.39
CA GLN A 102 -11.70 3.29 -19.42
C GLN A 102 -12.90 2.60 -18.79
N CYS A 103 -14.10 2.90 -19.27
CA CYS A 103 -15.34 2.32 -18.78
C CYS A 103 -15.71 1.08 -19.57
N PHE A 104 -16.10 0.02 -18.87
CA PHE A 104 -16.67 -1.19 -19.45
C PHE A 104 -18.01 -1.48 -18.79
N GLN A 105 -18.97 -2.01 -19.54
CA GLN A 105 -20.28 -2.37 -19.03
C GLN A 105 -20.67 -3.78 -19.45
N ASP A 106 -21.62 -4.37 -18.75
CA ASP A 106 -22.10 -5.74 -18.99
C ASP A 106 -22.99 -5.87 -20.24
N SER A 107 -23.84 -4.88 -20.51
CA SER A 107 -24.77 -4.88 -21.65
C SER A 107 -24.76 -3.54 -22.39
N PRO A 108 -24.84 -3.53 -23.74
CA PRO A 108 -24.95 -2.30 -24.52
C PRO A 108 -26.28 -1.58 -24.32
N ASP A 109 -27.39 -2.31 -24.16
CA ASP A 109 -28.74 -1.73 -24.22
C ASP A 109 -29.29 -1.35 -22.83
N CYS A 110 -28.91 -2.08 -21.79
CA CYS A 110 -29.35 -1.84 -20.42
C CYS A 110 -28.28 -2.36 -19.43
N PRO A 111 -27.25 -1.57 -19.13
CA PRO A 111 -26.16 -2.02 -18.28
C PRO A 111 -26.63 -2.07 -16.84
N THR A 112 -26.44 -3.22 -16.20
CA THR A 112 -26.69 -3.36 -14.75
C THR A 112 -25.38 -3.24 -13.96
N ARG A 113 -24.24 -3.41 -14.63
CA ARG A 113 -22.93 -3.39 -14.02
C ARG A 113 -21.94 -2.69 -14.92
N SER A 114 -21.05 -1.94 -14.30
CA SER A 114 -20.04 -1.20 -15.02
C SER A 114 -18.76 -1.14 -14.18
N ILE A 115 -17.61 -1.22 -14.86
CA ILE A 115 -16.29 -1.29 -14.25
C ILE A 115 -15.33 -0.32 -14.92
N CYS A 116 -14.48 0.29 -14.11
CA CYS A 116 -13.45 1.20 -14.58
C CYS A 116 -12.09 0.48 -14.62
N ALA A 117 -11.44 0.48 -15.79
CA ALA A 117 -10.03 0.16 -15.89
C ALA A 117 -9.22 1.44 -15.71
N CYS A 118 -8.54 1.52 -14.58
CA CYS A 118 -7.78 2.71 -14.22
C CYS A 118 -6.41 2.74 -14.91
N PRO A 119 -5.96 3.92 -15.35
CA PRO A 119 -4.60 4.09 -15.83
C PRO A 119 -3.59 3.87 -14.70
N SER A 120 -2.32 3.68 -15.08
CA SER A 120 -1.21 3.59 -14.14
C SER A 120 -1.27 4.73 -13.13
N CYS A 121 -0.99 4.41 -11.87
CA CYS A 121 -1.02 5.34 -10.74
C CYS A 121 -2.41 5.76 -10.24
N TYR A 122 -3.51 5.25 -10.79
CA TYR A 122 -4.87 5.52 -10.29
C TYR A 122 -5.57 4.24 -9.82
N TYR A 123 -6.44 4.36 -8.81
CA TYR A 123 -7.15 3.22 -8.22
C TYR A 123 -8.49 3.63 -7.58
N GLY A 124 -9.26 2.63 -7.15
CA GLY A 124 -10.64 2.79 -6.67
C GLY A 124 -11.66 2.31 -7.70
N THR A 125 -12.93 2.21 -7.29
CA THR A 125 -14.03 1.72 -8.15
C THR A 125 -14.32 2.63 -9.34
N ARG A 126 -13.92 3.91 -9.26
CA ARG A 126 -14.07 4.92 -10.29
C ARG A 126 -12.73 5.55 -10.70
N CYS A 127 -11.59 4.97 -10.31
CA CYS A 127 -10.26 5.57 -10.51
C CYS A 127 -10.10 6.95 -9.85
N GLN A 128 -10.85 7.19 -8.77
CA GLN A 128 -10.91 8.48 -8.10
C GLN A 128 -9.65 8.81 -7.28
N PHE A 129 -8.83 7.80 -6.95
CA PHE A 129 -7.63 7.99 -6.13
C PHE A 129 -6.38 7.96 -7.00
N THR A 130 -5.46 8.90 -6.75
CA THR A 130 -4.14 8.94 -7.37
C THR A 130 -3.06 8.51 -6.37
N THR A 131 -2.02 7.84 -6.87
CA THR A 131 -0.79 7.54 -6.13
C THR A 131 0.27 8.63 -6.29
N SER A 132 0.06 9.63 -7.15
CA SER A 132 1.04 10.70 -7.43
C SER A 132 1.10 11.80 -6.37
N GLU A 133 0.04 11.95 -5.55
CA GLU A 133 -0.09 13.03 -4.57
C GLU A 133 0.08 12.58 -3.12
N PHE A 134 0.24 11.28 -2.87
CA PHE A 134 0.46 10.76 -1.53
C PHE A 134 1.95 10.57 -1.27
N GLY A 135 2.46 11.21 -0.21
CA GLY A 135 3.49 10.58 0.61
C GLY A 135 2.90 9.25 1.08
N LEU A 136 3.18 8.17 0.36
CA LEU A 136 2.60 6.87 0.62
C LEU A 136 2.90 6.47 2.06
N SER A 137 1.87 6.52 2.91
CA SER A 137 1.99 5.96 4.25
C SER A 137 2.19 4.45 4.13
N LEU A 138 2.98 3.89 5.04
CA LEU A 138 3.19 2.44 5.11
C LEU A 138 1.84 1.69 5.15
N ASP A 139 0.85 2.30 5.79
CA ASP A 139 -0.54 1.81 5.89
C ASP A 139 -1.23 1.70 4.52
N ALA A 140 -0.99 2.63 3.58
CA ALA A 140 -1.57 2.58 2.24
C ALA A 140 -0.97 1.45 1.38
N ILE A 141 0.36 1.24 1.50
CA ILE A 141 1.07 0.18 0.76
C ILE A 141 0.69 -1.19 1.30
N LEU A 142 0.62 -1.34 2.62
CA LEU A 142 0.31 -2.60 3.27
C LEU A 142 -1.16 -2.99 3.11
N ALA A 143 -2.10 -2.03 3.14
CA ALA A 143 -3.54 -2.28 3.00
C ALA A 143 -3.86 -3.16 1.79
N TYR A 144 -3.20 -2.88 0.68
CA TYR A 144 -3.46 -3.56 -0.58
C TYR A 144 -3.03 -5.03 -0.59
N HIS A 145 -2.09 -5.39 0.30
CA HIS A 145 -1.45 -6.70 0.31
C HIS A 145 -1.95 -7.61 1.44
N ILE A 146 -2.82 -7.12 2.32
CA ILE A 146 -3.40 -7.88 3.44
C ILE A 146 -4.61 -8.67 2.98
N ILE A 147 -4.58 -9.97 3.27
CA ILE A 147 -5.70 -10.87 3.04
C ILE A 147 -6.54 -10.89 4.33
N PRO A 148 -7.80 -10.43 4.31
CA PRO A 148 -8.66 -10.42 5.50
C PRO A 148 -8.98 -11.86 5.97
N ASP A 149 -9.23 -12.02 7.26
CA ASP A 149 -9.62 -13.28 7.93
C ASP A 149 -8.64 -14.46 7.74
N ALA A 150 -7.38 -14.16 7.40
CA ALA A 150 -6.31 -15.14 7.22
C ALA A 150 -5.20 -14.97 8.27
N ASN A 151 -4.80 -16.09 8.89
CA ASN A 151 -3.67 -16.13 9.83
C ASN A 151 -2.38 -15.60 9.20
N ILE A 152 -1.49 -15.02 10.02
CA ILE A 152 -0.20 -14.41 9.63
C ILE A 152 0.64 -15.35 8.73
N SER A 153 0.61 -16.66 8.97
CA SER A 153 1.35 -17.65 8.16
C SER A 153 0.87 -17.75 6.70
N ARG A 154 -0.40 -17.42 6.42
CA ARG A 154 -1.01 -17.42 5.08
C ARG A 154 -1.01 -16.05 4.40
N GLN A 155 -0.55 -15.00 5.08
CA GLN A 155 -0.42 -13.66 4.52
C GLN A 155 0.66 -13.62 3.42
N THR A 156 0.59 -12.58 2.57
CA THR A 156 1.53 -12.37 1.48
C THR A 156 2.96 -12.19 1.97
N SER A 157 3.94 -12.54 1.13
CA SER A 157 5.37 -12.40 1.47
C SER A 157 5.75 -10.97 1.84
N ILE A 158 5.08 -9.97 1.25
CA ILE A 158 5.29 -8.55 1.52
C ILE A 158 5.00 -8.21 2.99
N ILE A 159 3.90 -8.72 3.56
CA ILE A 159 3.54 -8.48 4.97
C ILE A 159 4.53 -9.15 5.91
N LYS A 160 4.97 -10.38 5.58
CA LYS A 160 5.96 -11.10 6.39
C LYS A 160 7.28 -10.35 6.45
N ILE A 161 7.77 -9.88 5.31
CA ILE A 161 9.00 -9.08 5.22
C ILE A 161 8.83 -7.76 5.99
N SER A 162 7.72 -7.04 5.78
CA SER A 162 7.41 -5.81 6.50
C SER A 162 7.38 -6.02 8.00
N LEU A 163 6.71 -7.08 8.48
CA LEU A 163 6.66 -7.43 9.90
C LEU A 163 8.07 -7.69 10.46
N SER A 164 8.90 -8.45 9.75
CA SER A 164 10.29 -8.70 10.14
C SER A 164 11.11 -7.41 10.22
N ILE A 165 11.01 -6.54 9.21
CA ILE A 165 11.71 -5.26 9.18
C ILE A 165 11.27 -4.36 10.34
N THR A 166 9.96 -4.23 10.57
CA THR A 166 9.40 -3.43 11.67
C THR A 166 9.87 -3.92 13.04
N ILE A 167 9.89 -5.24 13.26
CA ILE A 167 10.39 -5.83 14.52
C ILE A 167 11.88 -5.52 14.71
N LEU A 168 12.70 -5.68 13.66
CA LEU A 168 14.13 -5.37 13.72
C LEU A 168 14.38 -3.89 14.04
N PHE A 169 13.71 -2.98 13.33
CA PHE A 169 13.82 -1.55 13.60
C PHE A 169 13.40 -1.20 15.04
N MET A 170 12.33 -1.81 15.54
CA MET A 170 11.87 -1.60 16.93
C MET A 170 12.92 -2.05 17.95
N ILE A 171 13.50 -3.23 17.77
CA ILE A 171 14.54 -3.76 18.66
C ILE A 171 15.77 -2.85 18.67
N PHE A 172 16.31 -2.53 17.49
CA PHE A 172 17.49 -1.66 17.39
C PHE A 172 17.22 -0.25 17.94
N GLY A 173 16.05 0.32 17.63
CA GLY A 173 15.65 1.64 18.11
C GLY A 173 15.50 1.70 19.62
N LEU A 174 14.88 0.69 20.24
CA LEU A 174 14.74 0.61 21.70
C LEU A 174 16.09 0.41 22.40
N ILE A 175 16.95 -0.47 21.89
CA ILE A 175 18.29 -0.67 22.44
C ILE A 175 19.07 0.65 22.42
N ASN A 176 19.10 1.33 21.26
CA ASN A 176 19.81 2.60 21.12
C ASN A 176 19.22 3.69 22.03
N GLY A 177 17.88 3.78 22.09
CA GLY A 177 17.18 4.72 22.95
C GLY A 177 17.48 4.50 24.44
N ILE A 178 17.47 3.25 24.90
CA ILE A 178 17.77 2.89 26.30
C ILE A 178 19.24 3.18 26.64
N LEU A 179 20.18 2.81 25.78
CA LEU A 179 21.61 3.10 25.98
C LEU A 179 21.86 4.62 26.03
N SER A 180 21.22 5.38 25.15
CA SER A 180 21.28 6.84 25.15
C SER A 180 20.68 7.44 26.42
N LEU A 181 19.53 6.93 26.87
CA LEU A 181 18.90 7.34 28.11
C LEU A 181 19.80 7.12 29.32
N ILE A 182 20.44 5.94 29.43
CA ILE A 182 21.40 5.63 30.50
C ILE A 182 22.58 6.61 30.45
N THR A 183 23.12 6.86 29.26
CA THR A 183 24.28 7.75 29.05
C THR A 183 23.96 9.20 29.45
N PHE A 184 22.84 9.75 28.99
CA PHE A 184 22.47 11.15 29.24
C PHE A 184 21.81 11.39 30.60
N LYS A 185 21.41 10.32 31.31
CA LYS A 185 20.99 10.41 32.71
C LYS A 185 22.15 10.72 33.65
N ASN A 186 23.39 10.45 33.24
CA ASN A 186 24.58 10.74 34.03
C ASN A 186 24.69 12.23 34.38
N GLU A 187 25.03 12.53 35.63
CA GLU A 187 25.05 13.89 36.15
C GLU A 187 26.13 14.77 35.50
N SER A 188 27.26 14.18 35.12
CA SER A 188 28.35 14.87 34.44
C SER A 188 27.92 15.47 33.09
N VAL A 189 27.10 14.76 32.33
CA VAL A 189 26.64 15.20 31.00
C VAL A 189 25.54 16.27 31.12
N ARG A 190 24.77 16.25 32.21
CA ARG A 190 23.68 17.20 32.50
C ARG A 190 24.14 18.49 33.20
N GLN A 191 25.44 18.75 33.21
CA GLN A 191 26.00 20.02 33.69
C GLN A 191 25.68 21.19 32.77
N VAL A 192 25.40 20.92 31.48
CA VAL A 192 25.09 21.91 30.44
C VAL A 192 23.70 21.63 29.84
N GLY A 193 23.03 22.66 29.33
CA GLY A 193 21.71 22.57 28.70
C GLY A 193 21.62 21.51 27.59
N CYS A 194 22.67 21.37 26.78
CA CYS A 194 22.83 20.33 25.77
C CYS A 194 22.55 18.92 26.29
N GLY A 195 22.98 18.58 27.51
CA GLY A 195 22.72 17.28 28.12
C GLY A 195 21.24 17.05 28.46
N ILE A 196 20.51 18.12 28.80
CA ILE A 196 19.06 18.07 29.04
C ILE A 196 18.31 17.83 27.73
N TYR A 197 18.70 18.50 26.64
CA TYR A 197 18.07 18.28 25.34
C TYR A 197 18.30 16.86 24.82
N LEU A 198 19.52 16.32 24.98
CA LEU A 198 19.84 14.94 24.61
C LEU A 198 19.08 13.90 25.45
N LEU A 199 18.89 14.18 26.75
CA LEU A 199 18.04 13.36 27.60
C LEU A 199 16.57 13.38 27.13
N GLY A 200 16.06 14.57 26.78
CA GLY A 200 14.73 14.73 26.18
C GLY A 200 14.59 13.95 24.88
N SER A 201 15.57 14.04 23.99
CA SER A 201 15.59 13.33 22.70
C SER A 201 15.62 11.81 22.88
N SER A 202 16.33 11.32 23.90
CA SER A 202 16.32 9.88 24.24
C SER A 202 14.93 9.41 24.68
N ILE A 203 14.19 10.23 25.43
CA ILE A 203 12.83 9.93 25.87
C ILE A 203 11.86 9.96 24.67
N THR A 204 11.93 10.99 23.83
CA THR A 204 11.05 11.12 22.66
C THR A 204 11.30 10.02 21.63
N THR A 205 12.55 9.60 21.42
CA THR A 205 12.88 8.50 20.51
C THR A 205 12.35 7.15 21.01
N ILE A 206 12.50 6.83 22.31
CA ILE A 206 11.89 5.63 22.90
C ILE A 206 10.37 5.65 22.72
N LEU A 207 9.73 6.79 23.04
CA LEU A 207 8.29 6.95 22.89
C LEU A 207 7.84 6.78 21.42
N THR A 208 8.59 7.35 20.47
CA THR A 208 8.33 7.22 19.04
C THR A 208 8.36 5.75 18.60
N MET A 209 9.37 4.99 19.03
CA MET A 209 9.50 3.57 18.66
C MET A 209 8.35 2.72 19.22
N ILE A 210 7.94 2.97 20.45
CA ILE A 210 6.79 2.28 21.08
C ILE A 210 5.50 2.60 20.33
N MET A 211 5.25 3.89 20.05
CA MET A 211 4.02 4.33 19.38
C MET A 211 3.94 3.85 17.93
N PHE A 212 5.06 3.86 17.20
CA PHE A 212 5.14 3.31 15.86
C PHE A 212 4.83 1.80 15.85
N GLY A 213 5.37 1.08 16.83
CA GLY A 213 5.07 -0.33 17.04
C GLY A 213 3.62 -0.61 17.30
N LEU A 214 3.03 0.08 18.28
CA LEU A 214 1.61 -0.07 18.62
C LEU A 214 0.70 0.26 17.44
N LYS A 215 1.00 1.32 16.68
CA LYS A 215 0.27 1.67 15.46
C LYS A 215 0.34 0.53 14.43
N TYR A 216 1.54 0.01 14.15
CA TYR A 216 1.70 -1.07 13.17
C TYR A 216 0.96 -2.35 13.58
N PHE A 217 1.09 -2.78 14.84
CA PHE A 217 0.44 -3.99 15.32
C PHE A 217 -1.08 -3.84 15.38
N THR A 218 -1.60 -2.70 15.84
CA THR A 218 -3.04 -2.44 15.84
C THR A 218 -3.60 -2.42 14.41
N TYR A 219 -2.90 -1.79 13.47
CA TYR A 219 -3.25 -1.82 12.05
C TYR A 219 -3.27 -3.24 11.47
N LEU A 220 -2.28 -4.07 11.78
CA LEU A 220 -2.23 -5.45 11.31
C LEU A 220 -3.34 -6.31 11.93
N LEU A 221 -3.63 -6.13 13.23
CA LEU A 221 -4.71 -6.83 13.92
C LEU A 221 -6.09 -6.42 13.39
N THR A 222 -6.30 -5.15 13.09
CA THR A 222 -7.60 -4.66 12.58
C THR A 222 -7.90 -5.19 11.19
N GLN A 223 -6.89 -5.34 10.33
CA GLN A 223 -7.07 -5.90 8.99
C GLN A 223 -7.24 -7.43 8.98
N ILE A 224 -6.66 -8.14 9.95
CA ILE A 224 -6.78 -9.61 10.05
C ILE A 224 -8.08 -10.03 10.74
N SER A 225 -8.47 -9.34 11.81
CA SER A 225 -9.52 -9.82 12.73
C SER A 225 -10.82 -9.02 12.66
N THR A 226 -11.06 -8.26 11.58
CA THR A 226 -12.26 -7.43 11.32
C THR A 226 -12.94 -6.97 12.63
N PRO A 227 -12.30 -6.10 13.43
CA PRO A 227 -12.83 -5.72 14.74
C PRO A 227 -14.09 -4.89 14.59
N SER A 228 -15.12 -5.22 15.36
CA SER A 228 -16.45 -4.61 15.28
C SER A 228 -16.55 -3.20 15.91
N ASN A 229 -15.55 -2.77 16.68
CA ASN A 229 -15.63 -1.53 17.47
C ASN A 229 -15.16 -0.30 16.70
N GLN A 230 -16.08 0.37 16.00
CA GLN A 230 -15.82 1.58 15.22
C GLN A 230 -15.23 2.74 16.06
N SER A 231 -15.64 2.88 17.32
CA SER A 231 -15.09 3.90 18.23
C SER A 231 -13.61 3.67 18.57
N PHE A 232 -13.20 2.40 18.71
CA PHE A 232 -11.79 2.05 18.96
C PHE A 232 -10.95 2.36 17.72
N LEU A 233 -11.39 1.94 16.54
CA LEU A 233 -10.70 2.23 15.27
C LEU A 233 -10.51 3.74 15.04
N THR A 234 -11.55 4.54 15.29
CA THR A 234 -11.53 5.99 15.11
C THR A 234 -10.57 6.66 16.09
N PHE A 235 -10.61 6.27 17.38
CA PHE A 235 -9.71 6.82 18.39
C PHE A 235 -8.23 6.52 18.08
N GLN A 236 -7.92 5.29 17.67
CA GLN A 236 -6.55 4.88 17.32
C GLN A 236 -6.02 5.66 16.10
N CYS A 237 -6.89 5.90 15.10
CA CYS A 237 -6.53 6.64 13.89
C CYS A 237 -6.09 8.07 14.18
N TYR A 238 -6.83 8.81 15.02
CA TYR A 238 -6.45 10.19 15.36
C TYR A 238 -5.31 10.25 16.37
N SER A 239 -5.31 9.37 17.38
CA SER A 239 -4.39 9.46 18.51
C SER A 239 -2.94 9.11 18.12
N PHE A 240 -2.72 8.02 17.40
CA PHE A 240 -1.36 7.57 17.09
C PHE A 240 -0.62 8.51 16.15
N ASP A 241 -1.28 8.96 15.08
CA ASP A 241 -0.65 9.85 14.10
C ASP A 241 -0.33 11.22 14.71
N PHE A 242 -1.24 11.73 15.54
CA PHE A 242 -1.01 12.96 16.29
C PHE A 242 0.19 12.85 17.24
N LEU A 243 0.22 11.80 18.08
CA LEU A 243 1.29 11.62 19.06
C LEU A 243 2.65 11.32 18.39
N LEU A 244 2.67 10.54 17.31
CA LEU A 244 3.88 10.30 16.53
C LEU A 244 4.42 11.60 15.91
N ARG A 245 3.54 12.42 15.34
CA ARG A 245 3.92 13.72 14.77
C ARG A 245 4.53 14.64 15.82
N ILE A 246 3.94 14.72 17.01
CA ILE A 246 4.50 15.49 18.13
C ILE A 246 5.90 14.98 18.49
N CYS A 247 6.07 13.66 18.64
CA CYS A 247 7.37 13.10 19.04
C CYS A 247 8.47 13.36 18.00
N LEU A 248 8.15 13.21 16.71
CA LEU A 248 9.07 13.46 15.61
C LEU A 248 9.45 14.95 15.50
N ASN A 249 8.47 15.84 15.61
CA ASN A 249 8.74 17.29 15.59
C ASN A 249 9.57 17.71 16.80
N MET A 250 9.25 17.18 17.99
CA MET A 250 10.03 17.43 19.20
C MET A 250 11.50 17.01 19.02
N ASP A 251 11.76 15.85 18.41
CA ASP A 251 13.13 15.39 18.17
C ASP A 251 13.90 16.33 17.22
N GLN A 252 13.26 16.80 16.14
CA GLN A 252 13.85 17.80 15.24
C GLN A 252 14.22 19.10 15.95
N TRP A 253 13.30 19.63 16.77
CA TRP A 253 13.54 20.84 17.55
C TRP A 253 14.64 20.65 18.61
N LEU A 254 14.67 19.50 19.28
CA LEU A 254 15.71 19.20 20.26
C LEU A 254 17.09 19.11 19.60
N ASN A 255 17.19 18.49 18.43
CA ASN A 255 18.43 18.45 17.64
C ASN A 255 18.89 19.85 17.22
N ALA A 256 17.96 20.73 16.82
CA ALA A 256 18.27 22.13 16.53
C ALA A 256 18.76 22.88 17.78
N CYS A 257 18.12 22.68 18.93
CA CYS A 257 18.56 23.26 20.21
C CYS A 257 19.95 22.78 20.62
N VAL A 258 20.27 21.50 20.39
CA VAL A 258 21.61 20.94 20.63
C VAL A 258 22.66 21.62 19.74
N ALA A 259 22.39 21.76 18.45
CA ALA A 259 23.30 22.43 17.51
C ALA A 259 23.52 23.90 17.89
N MET A 260 22.45 24.61 18.25
CA MET A 260 22.50 26.00 18.68
C MET A 260 23.30 26.19 19.97
N GLU A 261 23.08 25.35 20.99
CA GLU A 261 23.86 25.43 22.23
C GLU A 261 25.34 25.13 22.02
N ARG A 262 25.68 24.17 21.17
CA ARG A 262 27.08 23.87 20.82
C ARG A 262 27.74 25.08 20.15
N ALA A 263 27.06 25.76 19.23
CA ALA A 263 27.57 26.99 18.61
C ALA A 263 27.77 28.11 19.63
N ILE A 264 26.81 28.34 20.53
CA ILE A 264 26.92 29.37 21.58
C ILE A 264 28.08 29.06 22.54
N THR A 265 28.31 27.79 22.86
CA THR A 265 29.41 27.37 23.74
C THR A 265 30.76 27.71 23.13
N ILE A 266 30.92 27.52 21.81
CA ILE A 266 32.14 27.89 21.07
C ILE A 266 32.31 29.42 21.05
N ILE A 267 31.26 30.18 20.75
CA ILE A 267 31.32 31.65 20.64
C ILE A 267 31.66 32.30 21.98
N LYS A 268 31.07 31.83 23.09
CA LYS A 268 31.29 32.43 24.42
C LYS A 268 32.55 31.91 25.11
N GLY A 269 33.07 30.74 24.71
CA GLY A 269 34.28 30.15 25.27
C GLY A 269 34.27 30.14 26.81
N ALA A 270 35.26 30.80 27.41
CA ALA A 270 35.43 30.87 28.87
C ALA A 270 34.32 31.65 29.60
N GLN A 271 33.55 32.50 28.91
CA GLN A 271 32.46 33.29 29.51
C GLN A 271 31.12 32.52 29.53
N PHE A 272 31.10 31.24 29.15
CA PHE A 272 29.87 30.44 29.12
C PHE A 272 29.39 30.03 30.52
N ASP A 273 28.21 30.50 30.91
CA ASP A 273 27.57 30.13 32.17
C ASP A 273 26.72 28.86 32.03
N LYS A 274 27.22 27.77 32.60
CA LYS A 274 26.60 26.43 32.60
C LYS A 274 25.29 26.39 33.41
N LYS A 275 25.18 27.13 34.52
CA LYS A 275 23.97 27.10 35.38
C LYS A 275 22.82 27.79 34.67
N LYS A 276 23.07 28.96 34.07
CA LYS A 276 22.08 29.70 33.29
C LYS A 276 21.61 28.92 32.06
N SER A 277 22.53 28.26 31.36
CA SER A 277 22.19 27.35 30.24
C SER A 277 21.25 26.22 30.68
N LYS A 278 21.53 25.57 31.81
CA LYS A 278 20.70 24.48 32.35
C LYS A 278 19.26 24.92 32.65
N GLU A 279 19.07 26.10 33.25
CA GLU A 279 17.73 26.62 33.55
C GLU A 279 16.96 27.02 32.30
N LEU A 280 17.64 27.67 31.34
CA LEU A 280 17.05 28.02 30.05
C LEU A 280 16.62 26.76 29.28
N ALA A 281 17.45 25.71 29.29
CA ALA A 281 17.14 24.46 28.60
C ALA A 281 15.85 23.80 29.11
N LYS A 282 15.63 23.79 30.43
CA LYS A 282 14.38 23.29 31.01
C LYS A 282 13.15 24.09 30.56
N LYS A 283 13.26 25.43 30.53
CA LYS A 283 12.16 26.30 30.07
C LYS A 283 11.86 26.12 28.59
N VAL A 284 12.90 26.06 27.75
CA VAL A 284 12.76 25.84 26.30
C VAL A 284 12.10 24.50 26.02
N LEU A 285 12.46 23.44 26.74
CA LEU A 285 11.86 22.12 26.55
C LEU A 285 10.34 22.13 26.81
N ILE A 286 9.91 22.80 27.88
CA ILE A 286 8.48 22.97 28.21
C ILE A 286 7.77 23.79 27.13
N ILE A 287 8.38 24.90 26.68
CA ILE A 287 7.80 25.76 25.63
C ILE A 287 7.66 24.99 24.32
N LEU A 288 8.67 24.22 23.92
CA LEU A 288 8.64 23.40 22.70
C LEU A 288 7.56 22.33 22.75
N LEU A 289 7.35 21.69 23.92
CA LEU A 289 6.26 20.73 24.09
C LEU A 289 4.89 21.39 23.87
N ILE A 290 4.67 22.56 24.48
CA ILE A 290 3.42 23.30 24.35
C ILE A 290 3.17 23.72 22.90
N LEU A 291 4.19 24.28 22.22
CA LEU A 291 4.09 24.71 20.83
C LEU A 291 3.76 23.56 19.87
N ASN A 292 4.40 22.40 20.04
CA ASN A 292 4.14 21.23 19.20
C ASN A 292 2.76 20.59 19.45
N ILE A 293 2.17 20.77 20.63
CA ILE A 293 0.80 20.32 20.91
C ILE A 293 -0.24 21.26 20.26
N LEU A 294 0.07 22.55 20.17
CA LEU A 294 -0.81 23.59 19.60
C LEU A 294 -0.81 23.67 18.06
N THR A 295 0.17 23.06 17.39
CA THR A 295 0.41 23.15 15.93
C THR A 295 0.07 21.85 15.21
#